data_AF-A0A2D7K963-F1
#
_entry.id   AF-A0A2D7K963-F1
#
_cell.length_a   1.000
_cell.length_b   1.000
_cell.length_c   1.000
_cell.angle_alpha   90.00
_cell.angle_beta   90.00
_cell.angle_gamma   90.00
#
_symmetry.space_group_name_H-M   'P 1'
#
loop_
_entity.id
_entity.type
_entity.pdbx_description
1 polymer ?
#
loop_
_entity_poly.entity_id
_entity_poly.type
_entity_poly.pdbx_seq_one_letter_code
_entity_poly.pdbx_strand_id
1 'polypeptide(L)'
;MDKNTTTGLILIGAVVIAFMYLNKPQEPQKTEQVVTSKSKNKENFETQIDEPVTENKSEISNIETLDSNDLVIYQKLKEQKKKEDLIERYGVFFTSAEGTEKILEIQNNKIKLSFSSRGGRITSASMVEVDNNGSYKYKTYDNFINKINQPLSLFEKQTSFMSLTLVDNEKVVPVETKDLFFKVAKHNDSIVVFRAYANSTEKYLEFAYKLSKNSYDVSFNIDYHNIANDIKPDVDLKWSMHGLSTEKLASDERNICTVMYKYFGATRDYLSETSSGDEELDANIHWIAFKHKFFSSILLSNEGLGKSKIRHELLEDENYTDSYYLKSSIPSMGEVSLKFLFVPNDYDLLETYNAELEDVINLGWDILTWISRYFIDPIFLFLMDSGLSIGMTILILTIIVKLVIMPLTYKNYMSTAKTKVLKPEITKINSKYEGKTDRNAAMKKQQETMALYKQTGVSPMAGCIPMIIQAPILFAVFKYFPASLELRHKGFFWADDLSSYDSILDFGFSIPVYGDHISLFAILMAASTLIYTITNSSQMAQSTQPGMPNMKVIMYMMPIFLLFVFNSYSSGLCFYYFCGNLMNIGIMWGIKNYLIDENKIRLQIESNKKKKKKKSRFQQRLEEVAKQQQKKRR
;
A
#
# COMPACT_ATOMS: atom_id res chain seq x y z
N MET A 1 0.03 15.55 41.08
CA MET A 1 -0.46 14.21 40.69
C MET A 1 -0.33 13.33 41.92
N ASP A 2 -1.40 12.67 42.35
CA ASP A 2 -1.37 11.87 43.58
C ASP A 2 -0.38 10.71 43.43
N LYS A 3 0.41 10.41 44.48
CA LYS A 3 1.45 9.36 44.41
C LYS A 3 0.87 8.04 43.91
N ASN A 4 -0.35 7.69 44.35
CA ASN A 4 -1.08 6.49 43.94
C ASN A 4 -1.51 6.48 42.46
N THR A 5 -1.71 7.66 41.84
CA THR A 5 -2.03 7.75 40.41
C THR A 5 -0.78 7.51 39.57
N THR A 6 0.37 7.99 40.02
CA THR A 6 1.66 7.78 39.36
C THR A 6 2.11 6.32 39.47
N THR A 7 1.99 5.69 40.66
CA THR A 7 2.27 4.26 40.81
C THR A 7 1.30 3.42 39.99
N GLY A 8 0.01 3.78 39.94
CA GLY A 8 -0.96 3.08 39.09
C GLY A 8 -0.62 3.15 37.60
N LEU A 9 -0.10 4.29 37.12
CA LEU A 9 0.29 4.46 35.72
C LEU A 9 1.54 3.65 35.36
N ILE A 10 2.51 3.59 36.28
CA ILE A 10 3.73 2.77 36.13
C ILE A 10 3.37 1.27 36.14
N LEU A 11 2.46 0.85 37.02
CA LEU A 11 2.04 -0.56 37.14
C LEU A 11 1.22 -1.01 35.93
N ILE A 12 0.35 -0.14 35.40
CA ILE A 12 -0.39 -0.41 34.16
C ILE A 12 0.58 -0.47 32.97
N GLY A 13 1.55 0.44 32.89
CA GLY A 13 2.61 0.38 31.87
C GLY A 13 3.39 -0.94 31.93
N ALA A 14 3.79 -1.36 33.13
CA ALA A 14 4.49 -2.63 33.32
C ALA A 14 3.62 -3.85 32.96
N VAL A 15 2.33 -3.83 33.28
CA VAL A 15 1.40 -4.91 32.92
C VAL A 15 1.13 -4.97 31.43
N VAL A 16 1.04 -3.82 30.74
CA VAL A 16 0.88 -3.77 29.27
C VAL A 16 2.15 -4.29 28.59
N ILE A 17 3.34 -3.89 29.06
CA ILE A 17 4.61 -4.41 28.56
C ILE A 17 4.73 -5.92 28.80
N ALA A 18 4.34 -6.40 29.98
CA ALA A 18 4.32 -7.83 30.29
C ALA A 18 3.31 -8.61 29.44
N PHE A 19 2.11 -8.06 29.23
CA PHE A 19 1.07 -8.65 28.39
C PHE A 19 1.48 -8.68 26.91
N MET A 20 2.18 -7.64 26.44
CA MET A 20 2.75 -7.59 25.08
C MET A 20 3.92 -8.57 24.91
N TYR A 21 4.74 -8.78 25.94
CA TYR A 21 5.81 -9.78 25.92
C TYR A 21 5.27 -11.21 25.95
N LEU A 22 4.22 -11.45 26.74
CA LEU A 22 3.57 -12.77 26.88
C LEU A 22 2.69 -13.14 25.68
N ASN A 23 2.11 -12.16 25.00
CA ASN A 23 1.31 -12.35 23.78
C ASN A 23 2.07 -11.99 22.49
N LYS A 24 3.41 -12.10 22.49
CA LYS A 24 4.12 -12.23 21.23
C LYS A 24 3.49 -13.39 20.46
N PRO A 25 3.11 -13.23 19.17
CA PRO A 25 2.77 -14.40 18.37
C PRO A 25 3.96 -15.35 18.50
N GLN A 26 3.71 -16.58 18.94
CA GLN A 26 4.76 -17.58 18.92
C GLN A 26 5.32 -17.56 17.50
N GLU A 27 6.63 -17.38 17.37
CA GLU A 27 7.32 -17.70 16.10
C GLU A 27 6.69 -18.99 15.61
N PRO A 28 6.21 -19.05 14.36
CA PRO A 28 5.59 -20.26 13.86
C PRO A 28 6.58 -21.38 14.18
N GLN A 29 6.19 -22.25 15.12
CA GLN A 29 6.97 -23.42 15.48
C GLN A 29 7.34 -24.04 14.16
N LYS A 30 8.65 -24.10 13.86
CA LYS A 30 9.18 -24.78 12.68
C LYS A 30 8.40 -26.07 12.57
N THR A 31 7.45 -26.11 11.64
CA THR A 31 6.60 -27.27 11.48
C THR A 31 7.50 -28.28 10.80
N GLU A 32 8.22 -29.05 11.60
CA GLU A 32 9.08 -30.16 11.20
C GLU A 32 8.30 -31.26 10.45
N GLN A 33 7.00 -31.08 10.21
CA GLN A 33 6.12 -32.00 9.51
C GLN A 33 5.83 -31.65 8.03
N VAL A 34 6.39 -30.56 7.48
CA VAL A 34 6.42 -30.35 6.00
C VAL A 34 7.77 -30.76 5.39
N VAL A 35 8.79 -31.01 6.22
CA VAL A 35 10.08 -31.54 5.77
C VAL A 35 10.01 -33.08 5.60
N THR A 36 9.14 -33.79 6.33
CA THR A 36 9.11 -35.26 6.31
C THR A 36 8.40 -35.89 5.10
N SER A 37 7.64 -35.12 4.32
CA SER A 37 7.12 -35.56 3.01
C SER A 37 7.93 -35.04 1.82
N LYS A 38 8.89 -34.14 2.05
CA LYS A 38 9.92 -33.76 1.06
C LYS A 38 11.21 -34.58 1.19
N SER A 39 11.47 -35.23 2.32
CA SER A 39 12.64 -36.12 2.48
C SER A 39 12.48 -37.54 1.93
N LYS A 40 11.25 -38.01 1.61
CA LYS A 40 11.07 -39.35 0.98
C LYS A 40 11.17 -39.38 -0.55
N ASN A 41 11.19 -38.23 -1.22
CA ASN A 41 11.43 -38.14 -2.67
C ASN A 41 12.80 -37.56 -3.02
N LYS A 42 13.65 -37.28 -2.02
CA LYS A 42 15.05 -36.89 -2.21
C LYS A 42 16.05 -38.03 -1.99
N GLU A 43 15.62 -39.18 -1.49
CA GLU A 43 16.49 -40.36 -1.25
C GLU A 43 16.61 -41.32 -2.46
N ASN A 44 16.07 -40.99 -3.63
CA ASN A 44 16.18 -41.85 -4.83
C ASN A 44 16.94 -41.20 -6.01
N PHE A 45 17.65 -40.08 -5.82
CA PHE A 45 18.42 -39.46 -6.91
C PHE A 45 19.83 -38.96 -6.55
N GLU A 46 20.34 -39.32 -5.37
CA GLU A 46 21.74 -39.09 -4.99
C GLU A 46 22.37 -40.41 -4.52
N THR A 47 22.51 -41.36 -5.44
CA THR A 47 23.46 -42.49 -5.29
C THR A 47 23.81 -43.02 -6.67
N GLN A 48 24.69 -42.32 -7.40
CA GLN A 48 25.52 -42.92 -8.46
C GLN A 48 26.50 -41.89 -9.06
N ILE A 49 27.31 -41.21 -8.22
CA ILE A 49 28.57 -40.63 -8.70
C ILE A 49 29.60 -40.85 -7.59
N ASP A 50 30.81 -41.25 -8.00
CA ASP A 50 32.03 -41.54 -7.25
C ASP A 50 32.23 -42.97 -6.72
N GLU A 51 32.59 -43.88 -7.64
CA GLU A 51 33.81 -44.68 -7.50
C GLU A 51 34.58 -44.70 -8.85
N PRO A 52 35.93 -44.76 -8.82
CA PRO A 52 36.77 -44.29 -9.90
C PRO A 52 36.88 -45.31 -11.03
N VAL A 53 36.43 -44.94 -12.23
CA VAL A 53 36.88 -45.64 -13.44
C VAL A 53 38.27 -45.08 -13.78
N THR A 54 39.26 -45.82 -13.30
CA THR A 54 40.62 -45.95 -13.78
C THR A 54 40.80 -45.37 -15.18
N GLU A 55 41.76 -44.45 -15.30
CA GLU A 55 42.41 -44.14 -16.57
C GLU A 55 42.83 -45.45 -17.26
N ASN A 56 42.04 -45.94 -18.21
CA ASN A 56 42.59 -46.73 -19.31
C ASN A 56 43.25 -45.76 -20.28
N LYS A 57 44.43 -45.32 -19.84
CA LYS A 57 45.54 -44.84 -20.64
C LYS A 57 46.04 -46.01 -21.49
N SER A 58 45.25 -46.43 -22.48
CA SER A 58 45.65 -47.40 -23.51
C SER A 58 44.52 -47.59 -24.52
N GLU A 59 44.23 -46.54 -25.27
CA GLU A 59 43.83 -46.63 -26.69
C GLU A 59 43.99 -45.24 -27.36
N ILE A 60 45.13 -44.60 -27.08
CA ILE A 60 45.74 -43.62 -28.00
C ILE A 60 47.14 -44.13 -28.26
N SER A 61 47.21 -45.21 -29.02
CA SER A 61 48.42 -45.65 -29.72
C SER A 61 47.96 -46.44 -30.93
N ASN A 62 47.37 -45.72 -31.88
CA ASN A 62 47.47 -45.91 -33.33
C ASN A 62 46.43 -45.03 -34.01
N ILE A 63 46.67 -43.72 -33.95
CA ILE A 63 46.15 -42.79 -34.94
C ILE A 63 47.32 -41.93 -35.41
N GLU A 64 48.37 -42.61 -35.89
CA GLU A 64 49.16 -42.08 -36.97
C GLU A 64 48.45 -42.55 -38.24
N THR A 65 47.89 -41.59 -38.99
CA THR A 65 47.04 -41.73 -40.21
C THR A 65 45.51 -41.86 -40.00
N LEU A 66 44.88 -40.91 -39.31
CA LEU A 66 43.51 -40.52 -39.70
C LEU A 66 43.63 -39.74 -41.01
N ASP A 67 43.04 -40.27 -42.08
CA ASP A 67 42.82 -39.49 -43.29
C ASP A 67 41.97 -38.27 -42.92
N SER A 68 42.28 -37.14 -43.53
CA SER A 68 41.58 -35.86 -43.37
C SER A 68 40.04 -35.95 -43.45
N ASN A 69 39.52 -37.02 -44.08
CA ASN A 69 38.09 -37.31 -44.21
C ASN A 69 37.41 -37.83 -42.92
N ASP A 70 38.08 -38.63 -42.09
CA ASP A 70 37.46 -39.25 -40.91
C ASP A 70 37.29 -38.26 -39.74
N LEU A 71 38.20 -37.30 -39.63
CA LEU A 71 38.11 -36.20 -38.66
C LEU A 71 36.95 -35.25 -39.00
N VAL A 72 36.66 -35.08 -40.30
CA VAL A 72 35.48 -34.34 -40.80
C VAL A 72 34.19 -35.11 -40.52
N ILE A 73 34.16 -36.44 -40.64
CA ILE A 73 32.99 -37.27 -40.32
C ILE A 73 32.67 -37.19 -38.82
N TYR A 74 33.68 -37.31 -37.95
CA TYR A 74 33.49 -37.18 -36.50
C TYR A 74 32.95 -35.79 -36.11
N GLN A 75 33.47 -34.71 -36.72
CA GLN A 75 32.96 -33.36 -36.50
C GLN A 75 31.49 -33.22 -36.94
N LYS A 76 31.13 -33.75 -38.12
CA LYS A 76 29.74 -33.74 -38.61
C LYS A 76 28.77 -34.52 -37.72
N LEU A 77 29.17 -35.70 -37.23
CA LEU A 77 28.35 -36.49 -36.30
C LEU A 77 28.15 -35.77 -34.96
N LYS A 78 29.19 -35.08 -34.45
CA LYS A 78 29.10 -34.27 -33.23
C LYS A 78 28.16 -33.08 -33.42
N GLU A 79 28.23 -32.39 -34.56
CA GLU A 79 27.32 -31.29 -34.91
C GLU A 79 25.88 -31.75 -35.07
N GLN A 80 25.67 -32.92 -35.69
CA GLN A 80 24.35 -33.52 -35.85
C GLN A 80 23.73 -33.87 -34.50
N LYS A 81 24.47 -34.55 -33.62
CA LYS A 81 24.00 -34.87 -32.27
C LYS A 81 23.66 -33.61 -31.47
N LYS A 82 24.51 -32.59 -31.54
CA LYS A 82 24.25 -31.30 -30.90
C LYS A 82 22.96 -30.65 -31.41
N LYS A 83 22.72 -30.72 -32.73
CA LYS A 83 21.49 -30.20 -33.34
C LYS A 83 20.25 -30.98 -32.88
N GLU A 84 20.34 -32.31 -32.81
CA GLU A 84 19.26 -33.17 -32.31
C GLU A 84 18.93 -32.83 -30.84
N ASP A 85 19.93 -32.66 -29.98
CA ASP A 85 19.76 -32.25 -28.58
C ASP A 85 19.07 -30.86 -28.46
N LEU A 86 19.44 -29.90 -29.33
CA LEU A 86 18.81 -28.58 -29.35
C LEU A 86 17.35 -28.64 -29.83
N ILE A 87 17.05 -29.47 -30.82
CA ILE A 87 15.69 -29.69 -31.31
C ILE A 87 14.83 -30.38 -30.24
N GLU A 88 15.41 -31.27 -29.43
CA GLU A 88 14.71 -31.92 -28.32
C GLU A 88 14.34 -30.91 -27.22
N ARG A 89 15.23 -29.95 -26.91
CA ARG A 89 15.01 -28.97 -25.83
C ARG A 89 14.22 -27.73 -26.25
N TYR A 90 14.42 -27.24 -27.47
CA TYR A 90 13.91 -25.94 -27.95
C TYR A 90 12.91 -26.06 -29.10
N GLY A 91 12.59 -27.28 -29.54
CA GLY A 91 11.59 -27.55 -30.58
C GLY A 91 11.86 -26.75 -31.86
N VAL A 92 10.80 -26.13 -32.40
CA VAL A 92 10.89 -25.27 -33.60
C VAL A 92 11.87 -24.11 -33.46
N PHE A 93 12.22 -23.66 -32.24
CA PHE A 93 13.10 -22.51 -31.98
C PHE A 93 14.57 -22.89 -31.77
N PHE A 94 14.99 -24.12 -32.09
CA PHE A 94 16.38 -24.55 -31.90
C PHE A 94 17.43 -23.63 -32.55
N THR A 95 17.08 -22.94 -33.65
CA THR A 95 17.99 -21.99 -34.34
C THR A 95 18.24 -20.72 -33.53
N SER A 96 17.36 -20.40 -32.57
CA SER A 96 17.45 -19.26 -31.67
C SER A 96 17.91 -19.67 -30.25
N ALA A 97 18.29 -20.92 -30.04
CA ALA A 97 18.75 -21.42 -28.73
C ALA A 97 20.19 -20.98 -28.39
N GLU A 98 21.01 -20.68 -29.40
CA GLU A 98 22.39 -20.23 -29.21
C GLU A 98 22.57 -18.81 -29.73
N GLY A 99 23.26 -17.97 -28.95
CA GLY A 99 23.53 -16.60 -29.34
C GLY A 99 24.32 -15.83 -28.29
N THR A 100 24.58 -14.57 -28.60
CA THR A 100 25.20 -13.62 -27.67
C THR A 100 24.13 -12.64 -27.17
N GLU A 101 24.11 -12.43 -25.86
CA GLU A 101 23.23 -11.43 -25.25
C GLU A 101 23.73 -10.03 -25.61
N LYS A 102 22.86 -9.21 -26.18
CA LYS A 102 23.09 -7.78 -26.46
C LYS A 102 22.09 -6.97 -25.66
N ILE A 103 22.57 -5.91 -25.02
CA ILE A 103 21.73 -4.95 -24.31
C ILE A 103 21.51 -3.74 -25.22
N LEU A 104 20.25 -3.36 -25.40
CA LEU A 104 19.84 -2.20 -26.20
C LEU A 104 19.08 -1.24 -25.31
N GLU A 105 19.14 0.05 -25.63
CA GLU A 105 18.46 1.08 -24.85
C GLU A 105 17.58 1.93 -25.77
N ILE A 106 16.42 2.32 -25.28
CA ILE A 106 15.58 3.36 -25.88
C ILE A 106 15.22 4.37 -24.78
N GLN A 107 15.07 5.64 -25.15
CA GLN A 107 14.88 6.71 -24.18
C GLN A 107 14.03 7.83 -24.77
N ASN A 108 13.15 8.39 -23.94
CA ASN A 108 12.53 9.68 -24.18
C ASN A 108 12.86 10.65 -23.02
N ASN A 109 12.15 11.77 -22.94
CA ASN A 109 12.30 12.77 -21.88
C ASN A 109 11.69 12.37 -20.52
N LYS A 110 11.03 11.21 -20.41
CA LYS A 110 10.33 10.74 -19.20
C LYS A 110 10.95 9.45 -18.65
N ILE A 111 11.18 8.45 -19.50
CA ILE A 111 11.73 7.15 -19.14
C ILE A 111 12.85 6.68 -20.08
N LYS A 112 13.76 5.90 -19.50
CA LYS A 112 14.81 5.16 -20.18
C LYS A 112 14.60 3.67 -19.93
N LEU A 113 14.61 2.88 -20.98
CA LEU A 113 14.39 1.43 -20.91
C LEU A 113 15.56 0.70 -21.53
N SER A 114 16.02 -0.35 -20.87
CA SER A 114 17.01 -1.27 -21.42
C SER A 114 16.37 -2.62 -21.71
N PHE A 115 16.79 -3.25 -22.79
CA PHE A 115 16.26 -4.51 -23.31
C PHE A 115 17.39 -5.49 -23.51
N SER A 116 17.11 -6.78 -23.31
CA SER A 116 18.03 -7.85 -23.62
C SER A 116 17.57 -8.62 -24.85
N SER A 117 18.49 -8.87 -25.78
CA SER A 117 18.26 -9.79 -26.89
C SER A 117 18.05 -11.23 -26.42
N ARG A 118 18.49 -11.59 -25.21
CA ARG A 118 18.14 -12.86 -24.56
C ARG A 118 16.77 -12.70 -23.88
N GLY A 119 15.79 -13.46 -24.33
CA GLY A 119 14.40 -13.30 -23.90
C GLY A 119 13.61 -12.24 -24.64
N GLY A 120 14.27 -11.34 -25.39
CA GLY A 120 13.62 -10.21 -26.03
C GLY A 120 12.89 -9.31 -25.02
N ARG A 121 13.38 -9.23 -23.77
CA ARG A 121 12.63 -8.69 -22.62
C ARG A 121 13.15 -7.32 -22.17
N ILE A 122 12.29 -6.59 -21.46
CA ILE A 122 12.68 -5.39 -20.71
C ILE A 122 13.51 -5.83 -19.51
N THR A 123 14.71 -5.26 -19.35
CA THR A 123 15.60 -5.57 -18.22
C THR A 123 15.59 -4.49 -17.16
N SER A 124 15.42 -3.22 -17.52
CA SER A 124 15.40 -2.12 -16.56
C SER A 124 14.54 -0.97 -17.07
N ALA A 125 13.94 -0.25 -16.13
CA ALA A 125 13.18 0.96 -16.39
C ALA A 125 13.60 2.05 -15.41
N SER A 126 14.05 3.20 -15.93
CA SER A 126 14.49 4.33 -15.13
C SER A 126 13.74 5.61 -15.50
N MET A 127 13.39 6.39 -14.48
CA MET A 127 12.64 7.65 -14.58
C MET A 127 13.63 8.79 -14.83
N VAL A 128 13.71 9.26 -16.07
CA VAL A 128 14.67 10.29 -16.51
C VAL A 128 14.04 11.66 -16.71
N GLU A 129 12.80 11.85 -16.26
CA GLU A 129 12.16 13.18 -16.23
C GLU A 129 13.01 14.17 -15.43
N VAL A 130 13.16 15.38 -15.98
CA VAL A 130 14.01 16.45 -15.44
C VAL A 130 13.14 17.61 -14.98
N ASP A 131 13.41 18.14 -13.80
CA ASP A 131 12.78 19.34 -13.25
C ASP A 131 13.27 20.62 -13.95
N ASN A 132 12.60 21.75 -13.69
CA ASN A 132 12.96 23.08 -14.21
C ASN A 132 14.43 23.48 -13.93
N ASN A 133 15.05 22.89 -12.91
CA ASN A 133 16.44 23.15 -12.51
C ASN A 133 17.48 22.26 -13.23
N GLY A 134 17.06 21.44 -14.20
CA GLY A 134 17.98 20.53 -14.92
C GLY A 134 18.40 19.28 -14.15
N SER A 135 17.77 19.00 -13.00
CA SER A 135 18.01 17.82 -12.17
C SER A 135 16.91 16.78 -12.36
N TYR A 136 17.21 15.48 -12.19
CA TYR A 136 16.17 14.45 -12.29
C TYR A 136 15.07 14.66 -11.24
N LYS A 137 13.82 14.66 -11.68
CA LYS A 137 12.64 14.83 -10.84
C LYS A 137 12.49 13.70 -9.81
N TYR A 138 12.72 12.47 -10.25
CA TYR A 138 12.59 11.27 -9.43
C TYR A 138 13.97 10.69 -9.13
N LYS A 139 14.26 10.55 -7.83
CA LYS A 139 15.50 9.96 -7.28
C LYS A 139 15.14 8.98 -6.15
N THR A 140 16.07 8.14 -5.71
CA THR A 140 15.94 7.41 -4.44
C THR A 140 16.20 8.33 -3.24
N TYR A 141 15.74 7.94 -2.06
CA TYR A 141 15.99 8.69 -0.82
C TYR A 141 17.50 8.88 -0.54
N ASP A 142 18.30 7.82 -0.71
CA ASP A 142 19.76 7.90 -0.52
C ASP A 142 20.42 8.90 -1.48
N ASN A 143 19.99 8.90 -2.74
CA ASN A 143 20.49 9.85 -3.73
C ASN A 143 20.05 11.28 -3.40
N PHE A 144 18.84 11.45 -2.86
CA PHE A 144 18.34 12.74 -2.43
C PHE A 144 19.15 13.32 -1.25
N ILE A 145 19.34 12.55 -0.17
CA ILE A 145 20.08 12.99 1.02
C ILE A 145 21.56 13.27 0.68
N ASN A 146 22.19 12.41 -0.13
CA ASN A 146 23.58 12.58 -0.54
C ASN A 146 23.76 13.60 -1.68
N LYS A 147 22.68 14.25 -2.15
CA LYS A 147 22.69 15.22 -3.27
C LYS A 147 23.27 14.66 -4.57
N ILE A 148 23.10 13.37 -4.80
CA ILE A 148 23.52 12.67 -6.02
C ILE A 148 22.43 12.82 -7.07
N ASN A 149 22.79 13.30 -8.27
CA ASN A 149 21.85 13.48 -9.37
C ASN A 149 21.78 12.24 -10.26
N GLN A 150 21.17 11.17 -9.75
CA GLN A 150 20.91 9.94 -10.50
C GLN A 150 19.40 9.67 -10.63
N PRO A 151 18.92 9.19 -11.79
CA PRO A 151 17.51 8.89 -11.99
C PRO A 151 17.09 7.69 -11.15
N LEU A 152 15.83 7.69 -10.72
CA LEU A 152 15.23 6.55 -10.05
C LEU A 152 15.09 5.36 -11.01
N SER A 153 15.51 4.17 -10.58
CA SER A 153 15.20 2.91 -11.26
C SER A 153 13.99 2.24 -10.62
N LEU A 154 13.06 1.72 -11.42
CA LEU A 154 11.90 0.95 -10.94
C LEU A 154 12.25 -0.51 -10.71
N PHE A 155 13.08 -1.07 -11.61
CA PHE A 155 13.60 -2.43 -11.53
C PHE A 155 14.88 -2.57 -12.36
N GLU A 156 15.64 -3.61 -12.08
CA GLU A 156 16.91 -3.91 -12.71
C GLU A 156 16.92 -5.30 -13.37
N LYS A 157 17.96 -5.58 -14.16
CA LYS A 157 18.07 -6.82 -14.96
C LYS A 157 17.89 -8.09 -14.12
N GLN A 158 18.33 -8.03 -12.87
CA GLN A 158 18.33 -9.13 -11.90
C GLN A 158 16.96 -9.30 -11.23
N THR A 159 16.19 -8.21 -11.10
CA THR A 159 14.90 -8.22 -10.41
C THR A 159 13.72 -8.34 -11.36
N SER A 160 13.89 -8.06 -12.65
CA SER A 160 12.82 -8.14 -13.65
C SER A 160 12.94 -9.38 -14.52
N PHE A 161 11.80 -10.02 -14.75
CA PHE A 161 11.68 -11.22 -15.56
C PHE A 161 10.43 -11.18 -16.42
N MET A 162 10.58 -11.60 -17.68
CA MET A 162 9.48 -11.79 -18.61
C MET A 162 9.80 -12.98 -19.51
N SER A 163 8.82 -13.86 -19.72
CA SER A 163 8.94 -15.02 -20.60
C SER A 163 7.57 -15.39 -21.16
N LEU A 164 7.52 -15.81 -22.42
CA LEU A 164 6.40 -16.56 -22.95
C LEU A 164 6.75 -18.04 -22.89
N THR A 165 5.84 -18.85 -22.37
CA THR A 165 5.94 -20.32 -22.45
C THR A 165 5.23 -20.79 -23.71
N LEU A 166 6.03 -21.17 -24.70
CA LEU A 166 5.59 -21.67 -26.00
C LEU A 166 5.60 -23.20 -25.94
N VAL A 167 4.53 -23.85 -26.38
CA VAL A 167 4.49 -25.33 -26.46
C VAL A 167 4.27 -25.70 -27.91
N ASP A 168 5.17 -26.51 -28.44
CA ASP A 168 5.10 -27.05 -29.79
C ASP A 168 3.90 -28.04 -29.91
N ASN A 169 3.21 -28.03 -31.04
CA ASN A 169 2.09 -28.93 -31.30
C ASN A 169 2.54 -30.38 -31.54
N GLU A 170 3.72 -30.59 -32.12
CA GLU A 170 4.28 -31.92 -32.40
C GLU A 170 5.01 -32.50 -31.18
N LYS A 171 5.60 -31.63 -30.35
CA LYS A 171 6.34 -32.02 -29.14
C LYS A 171 5.84 -31.27 -27.92
N VAL A 172 5.49 -31.98 -26.85
CA VAL A 172 4.97 -31.39 -25.59
C VAL A 172 6.07 -30.74 -24.74
N VAL A 173 7.17 -30.29 -25.34
CA VAL A 173 8.27 -29.64 -24.61
C VAL A 173 7.98 -28.13 -24.53
N PRO A 174 7.79 -27.56 -23.32
CA PRO A 174 7.61 -26.12 -23.16
C PRO A 174 8.95 -25.41 -23.36
N VAL A 175 8.96 -24.44 -24.27
CA VAL A 175 10.09 -23.56 -24.57
C VAL A 175 9.80 -22.19 -23.96
N GLU A 176 10.70 -21.72 -23.11
CA GLU A 176 10.60 -20.40 -22.50
C GLU A 176 11.39 -19.39 -23.33
N THR A 177 10.76 -18.27 -23.72
CA THR A 177 11.46 -17.26 -24.52
C THR A 177 12.69 -16.71 -23.83
N LYS A 178 12.74 -16.67 -22.49
CA LYS A 178 13.92 -16.26 -21.70
C LYS A 178 15.22 -16.99 -22.07
N ASP A 179 15.10 -18.21 -22.59
CA ASP A 179 16.22 -19.06 -22.95
C ASP A 179 16.58 -18.94 -24.44
N LEU A 180 15.81 -18.16 -25.21
CA LEU A 180 16.04 -17.86 -26.62
C LEU A 180 16.83 -16.55 -26.80
N PHE A 181 17.66 -16.52 -27.84
CA PHE A 181 18.42 -15.38 -28.29
C PHE A 181 17.79 -14.78 -29.55
N PHE A 182 17.12 -13.65 -29.37
CA PHE A 182 16.48 -12.93 -30.45
C PHE A 182 17.51 -12.13 -31.26
N LYS A 183 17.31 -12.07 -32.58
CA LYS A 183 18.04 -11.15 -33.45
C LYS A 183 17.36 -9.80 -33.47
N VAL A 184 18.15 -8.74 -33.46
CA VAL A 184 17.66 -7.35 -33.52
C VAL A 184 17.30 -7.05 -34.97
N ALA A 185 16.02 -6.89 -35.27
CA ALA A 185 15.53 -6.57 -36.61
C ALA A 185 15.52 -5.05 -36.88
N LYS A 186 15.20 -4.26 -35.86
CA LYS A 186 15.16 -2.80 -35.93
C LYS A 186 15.49 -2.21 -34.56
N HIS A 187 16.28 -1.15 -34.52
CA HIS A 187 16.57 -0.38 -33.31
C HIS A 187 16.75 1.09 -33.66
N ASN A 188 16.05 1.96 -32.95
CA ASN A 188 16.22 3.41 -32.96
C ASN A 188 15.88 3.97 -31.57
N ASP A 189 15.92 5.30 -31.42
CA ASP A 189 15.71 5.98 -30.12
C ASP A 189 14.37 5.68 -29.44
N SER A 190 13.37 5.17 -30.17
CA SER A 190 12.00 4.94 -29.70
C SER A 190 11.46 3.54 -29.94
N ILE A 191 12.11 2.72 -30.77
CA ILE A 191 11.60 1.43 -31.22
C ILE A 191 12.72 0.40 -31.17
N VAL A 192 12.42 -0.77 -30.62
CA VAL A 192 13.26 -1.96 -30.74
C VAL A 192 12.40 -3.16 -31.14
N VAL A 193 12.87 -3.90 -32.14
CA VAL A 193 12.19 -5.08 -32.68
C VAL A 193 13.14 -6.27 -32.61
N PHE A 194 12.69 -7.33 -31.94
CA PHE A 194 13.41 -8.58 -31.73
C PHE A 194 12.71 -9.70 -32.49
N ARG A 195 13.49 -10.58 -33.15
CA ARG A 195 12.97 -11.77 -33.85
C ARG A 195 13.67 -13.04 -33.36
N ALA A 196 12.90 -13.98 -32.85
CA ALA A 196 13.34 -15.35 -32.63
C ALA A 196 12.89 -16.20 -33.83
N TYR A 197 13.85 -16.67 -34.62
CA TYR A 197 13.57 -17.50 -35.77
C TYR A 197 13.27 -18.93 -35.32
N ALA A 198 12.32 -19.56 -36.01
CA ALA A 198 12.01 -20.96 -35.83
C ALA A 198 12.89 -21.82 -36.77
N ASN A 199 12.33 -22.89 -37.34
CA ASN A 199 13.03 -23.78 -38.26
C ASN A 199 13.41 -23.13 -39.61
N SER A 200 12.83 -21.98 -39.95
CA SER A 200 13.02 -21.24 -41.21
C SER A 200 13.13 -19.74 -40.94
N THR A 201 13.70 -19.00 -41.90
CA THR A 201 13.75 -17.52 -41.86
C THR A 201 12.40 -16.86 -42.08
N GLU A 202 11.42 -17.58 -42.64
CA GLU A 202 10.06 -17.10 -42.89
C GLU A 202 9.09 -17.36 -41.72
N LYS A 203 9.57 -18.06 -40.68
CA LYS A 203 8.83 -18.42 -39.48
C LYS A 203 9.53 -17.84 -38.27
N TYR A 204 8.91 -16.88 -37.59
CA TYR A 204 9.53 -16.24 -36.44
C TYR A 204 8.50 -15.70 -35.45
N LEU A 205 8.94 -15.57 -34.21
CA LEU A 205 8.27 -14.79 -33.16
C LEU A 205 8.89 -13.40 -33.12
N GLU A 206 8.10 -12.36 -33.33
CA GLU A 206 8.55 -10.98 -33.28
C GLU A 206 8.00 -10.26 -32.04
N PHE A 207 8.89 -9.62 -31.30
CA PHE A 207 8.58 -8.71 -30.20
C PHE A 207 8.93 -7.29 -30.62
N ALA A 208 7.92 -6.44 -30.79
CA ALA A 208 8.08 -5.04 -31.14
C ALA A 208 7.73 -4.13 -29.97
N TYR A 209 8.73 -3.43 -29.44
CA TYR A 209 8.56 -2.42 -28.40
C TYR A 209 8.64 -1.03 -29.01
N LYS A 210 7.69 -0.17 -28.67
CA LYS A 210 7.65 1.22 -29.09
C LYS A 210 7.37 2.13 -27.91
N LEU A 211 8.33 2.99 -27.59
CA LEU A 211 8.22 4.04 -26.59
C LEU A 211 7.57 5.29 -27.20
N SER A 212 6.46 5.71 -26.62
CA SER A 212 5.76 6.94 -27.04
C SER A 212 6.57 8.19 -26.67
N LYS A 213 6.46 9.25 -27.48
CA LYS A 213 7.15 10.52 -27.20
C LYS A 213 6.46 11.22 -26.03
N ASN A 214 7.23 11.78 -25.09
CA ASN A 214 6.71 12.53 -23.94
C ASN A 214 5.74 11.77 -23.05
N SER A 215 5.82 10.45 -23.03
CA SER A 215 4.89 9.59 -22.30
C SER A 215 5.61 8.45 -21.59
N TYR A 216 4.89 7.78 -20.70
CA TYR A 216 5.35 6.65 -19.90
C TYR A 216 4.93 5.29 -20.47
N ASP A 217 4.18 5.30 -21.58
CA ASP A 217 3.69 4.08 -22.22
C ASP A 217 4.68 3.48 -23.23
N VAL A 218 4.74 2.15 -23.20
CA VAL A 218 5.51 1.31 -24.09
C VAL A 218 4.53 0.34 -24.73
N SER A 219 4.27 0.52 -26.03
CA SER A 219 3.51 -0.46 -26.79
C SER A 219 4.37 -1.70 -26.98
N PHE A 220 3.81 -2.86 -26.70
CA PHE A 220 4.43 -4.17 -26.86
C PHE A 220 3.55 -5.04 -27.75
N ASN A 221 3.96 -5.21 -29.00
CA ASN A 221 3.26 -6.06 -29.95
C ASN A 221 4.02 -7.37 -30.13
N ILE A 222 3.27 -8.47 -30.11
CA ILE A 222 3.77 -9.82 -30.37
C ILE A 222 3.18 -10.28 -31.69
N ASP A 223 4.02 -10.59 -32.67
CA ASP A 223 3.61 -11.16 -33.96
C ASP A 223 4.11 -12.61 -34.08
N TYR A 224 3.16 -13.53 -34.29
CA TYR A 224 3.39 -14.96 -34.49
C TYR A 224 3.49 -15.27 -35.99
N HIS A 225 4.48 -14.69 -36.68
CA HIS A 225 4.59 -14.72 -38.13
C HIS A 225 4.80 -16.14 -38.69
N ASN A 226 3.74 -16.70 -39.29
CA ASN A 226 3.69 -18.06 -39.86
C ASN A 226 4.00 -19.20 -38.88
N ILE A 227 3.93 -18.97 -37.57
CA ILE A 227 4.23 -20.00 -36.56
C ILE A 227 3.01 -20.44 -35.74
N ALA A 228 1.87 -19.75 -35.85
CA ALA A 228 0.70 -20.01 -35.02
C ALA A 228 0.17 -21.46 -35.12
N ASN A 229 0.35 -22.13 -36.26
CA ASN A 229 -0.03 -23.53 -36.45
C ASN A 229 0.99 -24.53 -35.87
N ASP A 230 2.22 -24.09 -35.60
CA ASP A 230 3.29 -24.94 -35.07
C ASP A 230 3.27 -24.98 -33.52
N ILE A 231 2.59 -24.03 -32.88
CA ILE A 231 2.49 -23.89 -31.42
C ILE A 231 1.04 -24.01 -30.94
N LYS A 232 0.85 -24.27 -29.65
CA LYS A 232 -0.48 -24.26 -29.04
C LYS A 232 -1.18 -22.90 -29.19
N PRO A 233 -2.52 -22.88 -29.29
CA PRO A 233 -3.31 -21.67 -29.56
C PRO A 233 -3.26 -20.62 -28.44
N ASP A 234 -2.89 -21.02 -27.23
CA ASP A 234 -2.70 -20.16 -26.08
C ASP A 234 -1.29 -20.33 -25.54
N VAL A 235 -0.67 -19.21 -25.13
CA VAL A 235 0.66 -19.21 -24.51
C VAL A 235 0.60 -18.50 -23.16
N ASP A 236 1.46 -18.93 -22.24
CA ASP A 236 1.53 -18.32 -20.91
C ASP A 236 2.54 -17.17 -20.92
N LEU A 237 2.07 -15.93 -20.78
CA LEU A 237 2.89 -14.76 -20.46
C LEU A 237 3.20 -14.75 -18.97
N LYS A 238 4.47 -14.93 -18.63
CA LYS A 238 5.00 -14.79 -17.28
C LYS A 238 5.70 -13.45 -17.16
N TRP A 239 5.31 -12.65 -16.19
CA TRP A 239 5.93 -11.38 -15.87
C TRP A 239 6.11 -11.25 -14.36
N SER A 240 7.30 -10.93 -13.91
CA SER A 240 7.57 -10.70 -12.49
C SER A 240 8.61 -9.64 -12.28
N MET A 241 8.53 -8.96 -11.15
CA MET A 241 9.57 -8.03 -10.70
C MET A 241 9.73 -8.08 -9.19
N HIS A 242 10.93 -7.77 -8.70
CA HIS A 242 11.10 -7.33 -7.31
C HIS A 242 11.07 -5.80 -7.26
N GLY A 243 10.24 -5.25 -6.37
CA GLY A 243 10.21 -3.83 -6.07
C GLY A 243 11.49 -3.42 -5.35
N LEU A 244 12.17 -2.41 -5.88
CA LEU A 244 13.35 -1.83 -5.23
C LEU A 244 12.90 -0.98 -4.03
N SER A 245 13.70 -0.98 -2.96
CA SER A 245 13.56 -0.01 -1.88
C SER A 245 14.01 1.35 -2.40
N THR A 246 13.09 2.32 -2.41
CA THR A 246 13.34 3.64 -3.01
C THR A 246 13.20 4.78 -2.03
N GLU A 247 12.52 4.55 -0.92
CA GLU A 247 12.27 5.51 0.14
C GLU A 247 13.13 5.20 1.37
N LYS A 248 13.00 6.03 2.40
CA LYS A 248 13.82 5.95 3.62
C LYS A 248 13.75 4.59 4.33
N LEU A 249 12.63 3.86 4.23
CA LEU A 249 12.42 2.61 4.94
C LEU A 249 11.59 1.64 4.10
N ALA A 250 12.21 0.51 3.73
CA ALA A 250 11.57 -0.53 2.93
C ALA A 250 10.30 -1.08 3.59
N SER A 251 10.26 -1.19 4.92
CA SER A 251 9.09 -1.71 5.63
C SER A 251 7.88 -0.75 5.61
N ASP A 252 8.10 0.56 5.47
CA ASP A 252 7.01 1.52 5.25
C ASP A 252 6.43 1.38 3.83
N GLU A 253 7.30 1.24 2.82
CA GLU A 253 6.89 0.97 1.44
C GLU A 253 6.05 -0.32 1.33
N ARG A 254 6.50 -1.41 1.97
CA ARG A 254 5.82 -2.71 1.99
C ARG A 254 4.37 -2.65 2.46
N ASN A 255 4.00 -1.70 3.34
CA ASN A 255 2.64 -1.62 3.89
C ASN A 255 1.58 -1.17 2.86
N ILE A 256 2.00 -0.73 1.67
CA ILE A 256 1.12 -0.24 0.61
C ILE A 256 1.43 -0.85 -0.75
N CYS A 257 2.55 -1.54 -0.90
CA CYS A 257 2.89 -2.31 -2.08
C CYS A 257 1.93 -3.50 -2.24
N THR A 258 1.45 -3.74 -3.46
CA THR A 258 0.59 -4.90 -3.77
C THR A 258 0.41 -5.09 -5.28
N VAL A 259 -0.23 -6.18 -5.67
CA VAL A 259 -0.76 -6.39 -7.02
C VAL A 259 -2.22 -5.95 -7.05
N MET A 260 -2.55 -5.02 -7.95
CA MET A 260 -3.93 -4.61 -8.25
C MET A 260 -4.32 -5.07 -9.66
N TYR A 261 -5.57 -5.39 -9.88
CA TYR A 261 -6.08 -5.79 -11.18
C TYR A 261 -7.52 -5.33 -11.39
N LYS A 262 -7.97 -5.30 -12.64
CA LYS A 262 -9.35 -4.91 -12.98
C LYS A 262 -9.89 -5.73 -14.14
N TYR A 263 -11.10 -6.23 -14.00
CA TYR A 263 -11.86 -6.85 -15.10
C TYR A 263 -12.60 -5.79 -15.94
N PHE A 264 -12.98 -6.14 -17.16
CA PHE A 264 -13.82 -5.26 -17.99
C PHE A 264 -15.17 -4.98 -17.33
N GLY A 265 -15.49 -3.71 -17.12
CA GLY A 265 -16.77 -3.27 -16.53
C GLY A 265 -16.92 -3.53 -15.03
N ALA A 266 -15.86 -3.97 -14.34
CA ALA A 266 -15.85 -4.16 -12.88
C ALA A 266 -15.03 -3.08 -12.17
N THR A 267 -15.22 -2.94 -10.86
CA THR A 267 -14.31 -2.18 -10.00
C THR A 267 -12.97 -2.92 -9.87
N ARG A 268 -11.90 -2.18 -9.58
CA ARG A 268 -10.59 -2.78 -9.26
C ARG A 268 -10.72 -3.79 -8.12
N ASP A 269 -9.84 -4.78 -8.10
CA ASP A 269 -9.57 -5.64 -6.96
C ASP A 269 -8.05 -5.72 -6.72
N TYR A 270 -7.63 -6.22 -5.57
CA TYR A 270 -6.22 -6.23 -5.17
C TYR A 270 -5.90 -7.30 -4.13
N LEU A 271 -4.67 -7.80 -4.17
CA LEU A 271 -4.13 -8.67 -3.12
C LEU A 271 -3.87 -7.87 -1.84
N SER A 272 -3.78 -8.56 -0.70
CA SER A 272 -3.47 -7.92 0.59
C SER A 272 -2.21 -7.06 0.53
N GLU A 273 -2.30 -5.81 0.98
CA GLU A 273 -1.16 -4.88 1.10
C GLU A 273 -0.23 -5.23 2.28
N THR A 274 -0.71 -6.01 3.27
CA THR A 274 0.05 -6.27 4.51
C THR A 274 0.46 -7.73 4.68
N SER A 275 0.17 -8.58 3.69
CA SER A 275 0.51 -10.01 3.76
C SER A 275 0.74 -10.58 2.36
N SER A 276 1.64 -11.55 2.26
CA SER A 276 1.80 -12.34 1.04
C SER A 276 0.51 -13.09 0.68
N GLY A 277 0.24 -13.26 -0.60
CA GLY A 277 -0.93 -13.96 -1.10
C GLY A 277 -0.82 -14.30 -2.58
N ASP A 278 -1.59 -15.30 -3.01
CA ASP A 278 -1.78 -15.65 -4.41
C ASP A 278 -3.26 -15.82 -4.73
N GLU A 279 -3.62 -15.52 -5.98
CA GLU A 279 -4.98 -15.65 -6.47
C GLU A 279 -4.98 -16.15 -7.92
N GLU A 280 -5.96 -16.99 -8.24
CA GLU A 280 -6.22 -17.45 -9.60
C GLU A 280 -7.47 -16.75 -10.13
N LEU A 281 -7.33 -16.13 -11.29
CA LEU A 281 -8.30 -15.25 -11.92
C LEU A 281 -8.78 -15.94 -13.20
N ASP A 282 -10.03 -16.39 -13.20
CA ASP A 282 -10.61 -17.14 -14.32
C ASP A 282 -11.19 -16.24 -15.43
N ALA A 283 -11.40 -14.95 -15.16
CA ALA A 283 -12.00 -13.99 -16.09
C ALA A 283 -10.96 -13.07 -16.74
N ASN A 284 -11.32 -12.48 -17.88
CA ASN A 284 -10.41 -11.63 -18.64
C ASN A 284 -10.13 -10.30 -17.92
N ILE A 285 -8.86 -10.03 -17.68
CA ILE A 285 -8.37 -8.84 -16.99
C ILE A 285 -8.05 -7.76 -18.02
N HIS A 286 -8.50 -6.53 -17.77
CA HIS A 286 -8.21 -5.37 -18.60
C HIS A 286 -6.80 -4.83 -18.33
N TRP A 287 -6.45 -4.67 -17.05
CA TRP A 287 -5.10 -4.31 -16.63
C TRP A 287 -4.73 -4.94 -15.28
N ILE A 288 -3.42 -5.08 -15.09
CA ILE A 288 -2.80 -5.49 -13.83
C ILE A 288 -1.64 -4.54 -13.53
N ALA A 289 -1.58 -4.08 -12.28
CA ALA A 289 -0.58 -3.16 -11.77
C ALA A 289 0.22 -3.81 -10.64
N PHE A 290 1.53 -3.85 -10.80
CA PHE A 290 2.45 -4.02 -9.68
C PHE A 290 2.62 -2.63 -9.06
N LYS A 291 1.84 -2.39 -8.01
CA LYS A 291 1.75 -1.10 -7.31
C LYS A 291 2.85 -1.05 -6.27
N HIS A 292 3.77 -0.10 -6.47
CA HIS A 292 4.72 0.33 -5.45
C HIS A 292 4.19 1.60 -4.75
N LYS A 293 4.89 2.09 -3.72
CA LYS A 293 4.47 3.27 -2.94
C LYS A 293 4.12 4.49 -3.81
N PHE A 294 5.08 4.96 -4.62
CA PHE A 294 4.95 6.16 -5.46
C PHE A 294 4.94 5.88 -6.96
N PHE A 295 5.23 4.66 -7.38
CA PHE A 295 5.34 4.29 -8.78
C PHE A 295 4.60 2.98 -9.02
N SER A 296 4.16 2.76 -10.25
CA SER A 296 3.52 1.51 -10.62
C SER A 296 4.02 1.04 -11.98
N SER A 297 4.15 -0.27 -12.09
CA SER A 297 4.37 -0.94 -13.36
C SER A 297 3.09 -1.65 -13.74
N ILE A 298 2.47 -1.24 -14.84
CA ILE A 298 1.14 -1.71 -15.25
C ILE A 298 1.25 -2.39 -16.61
N LEU A 299 0.58 -3.53 -16.74
CA LEU A 299 0.33 -4.20 -18.01
C LEU A 299 -1.15 -4.06 -18.36
N LEU A 300 -1.42 -3.45 -19.51
CA LEU A 300 -2.76 -3.19 -20.06
C LEU A 300 -2.94 -4.00 -21.35
N SER A 301 -4.12 -4.61 -21.52
CA SER A 301 -4.55 -5.27 -22.75
C SER A 301 -5.96 -4.83 -23.14
N ASN A 302 -6.13 -4.24 -24.32
CA ASN A 302 -7.45 -3.85 -24.82
C ASN A 302 -8.32 -5.06 -25.19
N GLU A 303 -7.68 -6.18 -25.57
CA GLU A 303 -8.35 -7.44 -25.90
C GLU A 303 -8.57 -8.33 -24.66
N GLY A 304 -7.94 -7.95 -23.55
CA GLY A 304 -7.93 -8.67 -22.29
C GLY A 304 -6.75 -9.63 -22.15
N LEU A 305 -6.41 -9.88 -20.91
CA LEU A 305 -5.51 -10.94 -20.46
C LEU A 305 -6.40 -12.12 -20.03
N GLY A 306 -6.14 -13.32 -20.53
CA GLY A 306 -6.95 -14.50 -20.23
C GLY A 306 -6.80 -14.98 -18.79
N LYS A 307 -6.98 -16.30 -18.59
CA LYS A 307 -6.79 -16.92 -17.27
C LYS A 307 -5.44 -16.55 -16.68
N SER A 308 -5.46 -15.99 -15.48
CA SER A 308 -4.29 -15.40 -14.87
C SER A 308 -4.06 -15.97 -13.47
N LYS A 309 -2.80 -16.13 -13.09
CA LYS A 309 -2.39 -16.39 -11.72
C LYS A 309 -1.50 -15.25 -11.26
N ILE A 310 -1.90 -14.62 -10.18
CA ILE A 310 -1.16 -13.50 -9.59
C ILE A 310 -0.60 -13.89 -8.23
N ARG A 311 0.55 -13.32 -7.88
CA ARG A 311 1.15 -13.50 -6.56
C ARG A 311 1.85 -12.24 -6.10
N HIS A 312 1.70 -11.98 -4.81
CA HIS A 312 2.39 -10.95 -4.04
C HIS A 312 3.13 -11.62 -2.87
N GLU A 313 4.44 -11.43 -2.77
CA GLU A 313 5.25 -11.93 -1.65
C GLU A 313 6.05 -10.77 -1.02
N LEU A 314 5.87 -10.56 0.29
CA LEU A 314 6.68 -9.61 1.06
C LEU A 314 8.12 -10.12 1.17
N LEU A 315 9.10 -9.26 0.88
CA LEU A 315 10.51 -9.55 1.04
C LEU A 315 11.05 -8.87 2.30
N GLU A 316 11.56 -9.63 3.26
CA GLU A 316 12.22 -9.09 4.46
C GLU A 316 13.68 -8.67 4.17
N ASP A 317 13.87 -7.85 3.14
CA ASP A 317 15.18 -7.30 2.70
C ASP A 317 15.18 -5.76 2.83
N GLU A 318 16.35 -5.15 3.02
CA GLU A 318 16.50 -3.69 3.00
C GLU A 318 16.52 -3.14 1.56
N ASN A 319 17.00 -3.92 0.59
CA ASN A 319 17.12 -3.49 -0.80
C ASN A 319 15.85 -3.73 -1.63
N TYR A 320 15.00 -4.66 -1.19
CA TYR A 320 13.79 -5.06 -1.89
C TYR A 320 12.57 -5.00 -0.97
N THR A 321 11.43 -4.54 -1.50
CA THR A 321 10.19 -4.47 -0.72
C THR A 321 9.37 -5.75 -0.92
N ASP A 322 9.06 -6.09 -2.17
CA ASP A 322 8.07 -7.11 -2.53
C ASP A 322 8.46 -7.80 -3.83
N SER A 323 8.00 -9.03 -3.98
CA SER A 323 8.03 -9.79 -5.24
C SER A 323 6.63 -9.87 -5.82
N TYR A 324 6.50 -9.43 -7.06
CA TYR A 324 5.26 -9.44 -7.82
C TYR A 324 5.38 -10.46 -8.95
N TYR A 325 4.32 -11.24 -9.17
CA TYR A 325 4.28 -12.23 -10.22
C TYR A 325 2.91 -12.28 -10.90
N LEU A 326 2.94 -12.37 -12.22
CA LEU A 326 1.82 -12.61 -13.10
C LEU A 326 2.16 -13.78 -14.02
N LYS A 327 1.21 -14.70 -14.15
CA LYS A 327 1.13 -15.64 -15.27
C LYS A 327 -0.22 -15.46 -15.92
N SER A 328 -0.29 -14.99 -17.16
CA SER A 328 -1.54 -14.84 -17.91
C SER A 328 -1.51 -15.64 -19.21
N SER A 329 -2.62 -16.27 -19.54
CA SER A 329 -2.82 -16.82 -20.89
C SER A 329 -3.10 -15.69 -21.88
N ILE A 330 -2.42 -15.71 -23.02
CA ILE A 330 -2.63 -14.81 -24.17
C ILE A 330 -2.75 -15.64 -25.45
N PRO A 331 -3.51 -15.16 -26.47
CA PRO A 331 -3.64 -15.87 -27.73
C PRO A 331 -2.29 -15.95 -28.46
N SER A 332 -2.06 -17.02 -29.21
CA SER A 332 -0.84 -17.22 -30.03
C SER A 332 -1.10 -17.07 -31.53
N MET A 333 -2.20 -16.39 -31.89
CA MET A 333 -2.68 -16.20 -33.25
C MET A 333 -2.77 -14.71 -33.58
N GLY A 334 -2.28 -14.32 -34.75
CA GLY A 334 -2.28 -12.93 -35.20
C GLY A 334 -1.27 -12.06 -34.47
N GLU A 335 -1.59 -10.76 -34.38
CA GLU A 335 -0.80 -9.77 -33.66
C GLU A 335 -1.46 -9.48 -32.31
N VAL A 336 -0.76 -9.73 -31.21
CA VAL A 336 -1.24 -9.44 -29.85
C VAL A 336 -0.66 -8.10 -29.40
N SER A 337 -1.52 -7.12 -29.13
CA SER A 337 -1.10 -5.79 -28.70
C SER A 337 -1.30 -5.60 -27.19
N LEU A 338 -0.18 -5.46 -26.49
CA LEU A 338 -0.11 -5.16 -25.05
C LEU A 338 0.51 -3.78 -24.84
N LYS A 339 0.29 -3.19 -23.67
CA LYS A 339 0.92 -1.92 -23.30
C LYS A 339 1.48 -2.00 -21.89
N PHE A 340 2.78 -1.75 -21.77
CA PHE A 340 3.42 -1.52 -20.47
C PHE A 340 3.39 -0.04 -20.14
N LEU A 341 3.09 0.28 -18.88
CA LEU A 341 3.13 1.63 -18.34
C LEU A 341 4.04 1.60 -17.12
N PHE A 342 5.11 2.40 -17.16
CA PHE A 342 6.05 2.56 -16.05
C PHE A 342 5.91 3.99 -15.53
N VAL A 343 4.95 4.19 -14.63
CA VAL A 343 4.37 5.52 -14.33
C VAL A 343 4.58 5.92 -12.87
N PRO A 344 4.71 7.22 -12.57
CA PRO A 344 4.48 7.70 -11.22
C PRO A 344 2.99 7.58 -10.88
N ASN A 345 2.67 7.34 -9.60
CA ASN A 345 1.31 7.25 -9.08
C ASN A 345 0.68 8.65 -8.97
N ASP A 346 0.46 9.27 -10.12
CA ASP A 346 -0.15 10.59 -10.27
C ASP A 346 -1.56 10.42 -10.86
N TYR A 347 -2.55 11.00 -10.19
CA TYR A 347 -3.95 10.78 -10.54
C TYR A 347 -4.29 11.34 -11.93
N ASP A 348 -3.94 12.61 -12.19
CA ASP A 348 -4.27 13.30 -13.43
C ASP A 348 -3.58 12.63 -14.62
N LEU A 349 -2.33 12.17 -14.43
CA LEU A 349 -1.61 11.39 -15.43
C LEU A 349 -2.31 10.06 -15.74
N LEU A 350 -2.72 9.31 -14.72
CA LEU A 350 -3.35 8.00 -14.90
C LEU A 350 -4.72 8.12 -15.57
N GLU A 351 -5.49 9.17 -15.27
CA GLU A 351 -6.79 9.46 -15.88
C GLU A 351 -6.65 9.70 -17.41
N THR A 352 -5.54 10.28 -17.88
CA THR A 352 -5.31 10.53 -19.32
C THR A 352 -5.32 9.27 -20.20
N TYR A 353 -5.07 8.10 -19.61
CA TYR A 353 -5.05 6.83 -20.34
C TYR A 353 -6.45 6.22 -20.56
N ASN A 354 -7.52 6.81 -19.99
CA ASN A 354 -8.92 6.40 -20.17
C ASN A 354 -9.19 4.90 -19.92
N ALA A 355 -8.46 4.29 -19.00
CA ALA A 355 -8.59 2.87 -18.64
C ALA A 355 -8.94 2.66 -17.15
N GLU A 356 -9.41 3.73 -16.49
CA GLU A 356 -9.65 3.77 -15.05
C GLU A 356 -8.39 3.30 -14.29
N LEU A 357 -7.24 3.89 -14.62
CA LEU A 357 -5.95 3.55 -14.01
C LEU A 357 -5.69 4.39 -12.75
N GLU A 358 -6.37 5.51 -12.60
CA GLU A 358 -6.35 6.35 -11.41
C GLU A 358 -6.79 5.58 -10.14
N ASP A 359 -7.55 4.52 -10.36
CA ASP A 359 -7.90 3.48 -9.39
C ASP A 359 -6.68 2.77 -8.80
N VAL A 360 -5.49 2.79 -9.40
CA VAL A 360 -4.28 2.21 -8.78
C VAL A 360 -3.93 2.94 -7.47
N ILE A 361 -4.31 4.22 -7.33
CA ILE A 361 -4.10 5.00 -6.12
C ILE A 361 -5.16 4.61 -5.08
N ASN A 362 -4.75 3.98 -3.97
CA ASN A 362 -5.65 3.54 -2.90
C ASN A 362 -5.95 4.67 -1.90
N LEU A 363 -6.86 5.57 -2.27
CA LEU A 363 -7.36 6.62 -1.37
C LEU A 363 -8.46 6.13 -0.41
N GLY A 364 -8.86 4.86 -0.51
CA GLY A 364 -9.92 4.21 0.28
C GLY A 364 -11.29 4.21 -0.40
N TRP A 365 -12.33 3.96 0.39
CA TRP A 365 -13.75 4.08 0.00
C TRP A 365 -14.09 5.40 -0.72
N ASP A 366 -15.04 5.34 -1.66
CA ASP A 366 -15.40 6.42 -2.60
C ASP A 366 -15.56 7.81 -1.98
N ILE A 367 -16.10 7.88 -0.77
CA ILE A 367 -16.29 9.16 -0.05
C ILE A 367 -14.93 9.80 0.27
N LEU A 368 -13.90 9.03 0.62
CA LEU A 368 -12.56 9.57 0.84
C LEU A 368 -11.92 10.02 -0.44
N THR A 369 -12.01 9.21 -1.51
CA THR A 369 -11.50 9.58 -2.82
C THR A 369 -12.12 10.89 -3.28
N TRP A 370 -13.44 11.06 -3.09
CA TRP A 370 -14.14 12.30 -3.38
C TRP A 370 -13.63 13.49 -2.54
N ILE A 371 -13.46 13.32 -1.22
CA ILE A 371 -12.92 14.39 -0.36
C ILE A 371 -11.48 14.74 -0.75
N SER A 372 -10.63 13.75 -0.93
CA SER A 372 -9.23 13.95 -1.30
C SER A 372 -9.13 14.69 -2.63
N ARG A 373 -9.85 14.24 -3.66
CA ARG A 373 -9.77 14.79 -5.03
C ARG A 373 -10.44 16.15 -5.18
N TYR A 374 -11.62 16.36 -4.63
CA TYR A 374 -12.39 17.58 -4.90
C TYR A 374 -12.25 18.65 -3.82
N PHE A 375 -11.70 18.30 -2.66
CA PHE A 375 -11.55 19.25 -1.55
C PHE A 375 -10.09 19.43 -1.11
N ILE A 376 -9.34 18.36 -0.87
CA ILE A 376 -7.96 18.48 -0.35
C ILE A 376 -6.98 18.88 -1.46
N ASP A 377 -6.96 18.11 -2.54
CA ASP A 377 -5.98 18.22 -3.63
C ASP A 377 -6.02 19.60 -4.33
N PRO A 378 -7.17 20.16 -4.72
CA PRO A 378 -7.21 21.45 -5.42
C PRO A 378 -6.76 22.61 -4.53
N ILE A 379 -7.07 22.55 -3.22
CA ILE A 379 -6.61 23.55 -2.25
C ILE A 379 -5.10 23.39 -2.05
N PHE A 380 -4.61 22.16 -1.97
CA PHE A 380 -3.19 21.86 -1.80
C PHE A 380 -2.36 22.37 -2.98
N LEU A 381 -2.76 22.03 -4.21
CA LEU A 381 -2.11 22.48 -5.45
C LEU A 381 -2.15 24.01 -5.60
N PHE A 382 -3.29 24.64 -5.32
CA PHE A 382 -3.40 26.10 -5.35
C PHE A 382 -2.43 26.80 -4.37
N LEU A 383 -2.28 26.23 -3.17
CA LEU A 383 -1.33 26.74 -2.17
C LEU A 383 0.12 26.50 -2.57
N MET A 384 0.42 25.37 -3.23
CA MET A 384 1.76 25.11 -3.77
C MET A 384 2.13 26.08 -4.90
N ASP A 385 1.21 26.36 -5.83
CA ASP A 385 1.41 27.31 -6.93
C ASP A 385 1.65 28.74 -6.42
N SER A 386 1.16 29.07 -5.22
CA SER A 386 1.41 30.34 -4.56
C SER A 386 2.88 30.53 -4.10
N GLY A 387 3.76 29.55 -4.30
CA GLY A 387 5.18 29.62 -3.95
C GLY A 387 5.48 29.39 -2.46
N LEU A 388 4.50 28.86 -1.70
CA LEU A 388 4.67 28.54 -0.29
C LEU A 388 5.54 27.28 -0.14
N SER A 389 6.30 27.20 0.95
CA SER A 389 6.95 25.93 1.32
C SER A 389 5.89 24.89 1.67
N ILE A 390 6.15 23.61 1.38
CA ILE A 390 5.15 22.56 1.51
C ILE A 390 4.64 22.40 2.95
N GLY A 391 5.50 22.58 3.96
CA GLY A 391 5.04 22.63 5.34
C GLY A 391 4.08 23.80 5.62
N MET A 392 4.33 24.99 5.06
CA MET A 392 3.38 26.11 5.17
C MET A 392 2.08 25.82 4.43
N THR A 393 2.14 25.15 3.28
CA THR A 393 0.96 24.66 2.57
C THR A 393 0.12 23.73 3.42
N ILE A 394 0.73 22.74 4.10
CA ILE A 394 0.03 21.84 5.03
C ILE A 394 -0.62 22.64 6.18
N LEU A 395 0.09 23.61 6.75
CA LEU A 395 -0.43 24.45 7.84
C LEU A 395 -1.65 25.27 7.40
N ILE A 396 -1.57 25.93 6.24
CA ILE A 396 -2.67 26.76 5.72
C ILE A 396 -3.85 25.90 5.29
N LEU A 397 -3.60 24.75 4.64
CA LEU A 397 -4.63 23.75 4.35
C LEU A 397 -5.36 23.34 5.64
N THR A 398 -4.61 23.03 6.70
CA THR A 398 -5.18 22.68 8.00
C THR A 398 -6.09 23.78 8.54
N ILE A 399 -5.66 25.05 8.46
CA ILE A 399 -6.46 26.20 8.89
C ILE A 399 -7.74 26.30 8.09
N ILE A 400 -7.68 26.20 6.76
CA ILE A 400 -8.86 26.26 5.87
C ILE A 400 -9.85 25.15 6.22
N VAL A 401 -9.39 23.90 6.30
CA VAL A 401 -10.22 22.75 6.68
C VAL A 401 -10.90 22.98 8.02
N LYS A 402 -10.15 23.49 9.01
CA LYS A 402 -10.69 23.78 10.35
C LYS A 402 -11.69 24.93 10.37
N LEU A 403 -11.51 25.95 9.55
CA LEU A 403 -12.46 27.06 9.40
C LEU A 403 -13.78 26.61 8.77
N VAL A 404 -13.71 25.73 7.76
CA VAL A 404 -14.91 25.14 7.12
C VAL A 404 -15.71 24.29 8.13
N ILE A 405 -15.03 23.51 8.98
CA ILE A 405 -15.68 22.67 10.00
C ILE A 405 -16.05 23.47 11.27
N MET A 406 -15.50 24.67 11.45
CA MET A 406 -15.72 25.55 12.62
C MET A 406 -17.20 25.68 13.04
N PRO A 407 -18.19 25.95 12.17
CA PRO A 407 -19.59 26.07 12.58
C PRO A 407 -20.14 24.78 13.20
N LEU A 408 -19.69 23.62 12.74
CA LEU A 408 -20.04 22.33 13.33
C LEU A 408 -19.37 22.18 14.69
N THR A 409 -18.07 22.45 14.76
CA THR A 409 -17.28 22.43 16.00
C THR A 409 -17.90 23.33 17.08
N TYR A 410 -18.38 24.52 16.71
CA TYR A 410 -19.07 25.44 17.62
C TYR A 410 -20.35 24.83 18.23
N LYS A 411 -21.22 24.22 17.40
CA LYS A 411 -22.44 23.55 17.89
C LYS A 411 -22.12 22.45 18.90
N ASN A 412 -21.04 21.72 18.64
CA ASN A 412 -20.60 20.65 19.53
C ASN A 412 -20.05 21.19 20.86
N TYR A 413 -19.21 22.23 20.84
CA TYR A 413 -18.74 22.88 22.06
C TYR A 413 -19.89 23.47 22.88
N MET A 414 -20.88 24.07 22.24
CA MET A 414 -22.09 24.56 22.92
C MET A 414 -22.88 23.42 23.57
N SER A 415 -22.96 22.25 22.93
CA SER A 415 -23.58 21.08 23.53
C SER A 415 -22.81 20.56 24.74
N THR A 416 -21.48 20.49 24.62
CA THR A 416 -20.59 20.07 25.71
C THR A 416 -20.68 21.03 26.91
N ALA A 417 -20.78 22.34 26.66
CA ALA A 417 -20.99 23.34 27.71
C ALA A 417 -22.34 23.17 28.43
N LYS A 418 -23.42 22.86 27.70
CA LYS A 418 -24.73 22.53 28.30
C LYS A 418 -24.64 21.29 29.20
N THR A 419 -23.92 20.26 28.77
CA THR A 419 -23.69 19.05 29.57
C THR A 419 -22.84 19.35 30.81
N LYS A 420 -21.83 20.21 30.71
CA LYS A 420 -21.01 20.66 31.84
C LYS A 420 -21.86 21.35 32.91
N VAL A 421 -22.83 22.18 32.53
CA VAL A 421 -23.78 22.82 33.46
C VAL A 421 -24.68 21.79 34.17
N LEU A 422 -25.01 20.68 33.51
CA LEU A 422 -25.81 19.57 34.09
C LEU A 422 -25.01 18.61 34.95
N LYS A 423 -23.67 18.62 34.86
CA LYS A 423 -22.76 17.75 35.63
C LYS A 423 -23.10 17.63 37.11
N PRO A 424 -23.37 18.71 37.89
CA PRO A 424 -23.74 18.56 39.31
C PRO A 424 -25.04 17.78 39.53
N GLU A 425 -26.03 17.90 38.66
CA GLU A 425 -27.29 17.14 38.76
C GLU A 425 -27.09 15.67 38.38
N ILE A 426 -26.24 15.41 37.38
CA ILE A 426 -25.83 14.05 37.01
C ILE A 426 -25.04 13.41 38.16
N THR A 427 -24.16 14.15 38.84
CA THR A 427 -23.45 13.66 40.03
C THR A 427 -24.42 13.34 41.17
N LYS A 428 -25.44 14.15 41.41
CA LYS A 428 -26.49 13.83 42.40
C LYS A 428 -27.24 12.54 42.08
N ILE A 429 -27.59 12.31 40.81
CA ILE A 429 -28.17 11.04 40.37
C ILE A 429 -27.18 9.90 40.61
N ASN A 430 -25.91 10.09 40.25
CA ASN A 430 -24.88 9.07 40.47
C ASN A 430 -24.75 8.68 41.95
N SER A 431 -24.70 9.66 42.87
CA SER A 431 -24.57 9.41 44.31
C SER A 431 -25.80 8.77 44.95
N LYS A 432 -27.00 8.98 44.41
CA LYS A 432 -28.23 8.27 44.83
C LYS A 432 -28.16 6.74 44.60
N TYR A 433 -27.33 6.31 43.65
CA TYR A 433 -27.14 4.91 43.27
C TYR A 433 -25.72 4.39 43.57
N GLU A 434 -24.89 5.17 44.28
CA GLU A 434 -23.57 4.71 44.76
C GLU A 434 -23.75 3.50 45.70
N GLY A 435 -22.90 2.48 45.53
CA GLY A 435 -22.96 1.23 46.30
C GLY A 435 -24.00 0.19 45.84
N LYS A 436 -24.85 0.49 44.85
CA LYS A 436 -25.84 -0.46 44.29
C LYS A 436 -25.34 -1.06 42.98
N THR A 437 -24.86 -2.30 43.03
CA THR A 437 -24.32 -3.04 41.87
C THR A 437 -25.37 -3.84 41.08
N ASP A 438 -26.63 -3.86 41.53
CA ASP A 438 -27.69 -4.59 40.83
C ASP A 438 -27.94 -4.06 39.41
N ARG A 439 -28.13 -4.98 38.46
CA ARG A 439 -28.50 -4.65 37.05
C ARG A 439 -29.73 -3.74 36.97
N ASN A 440 -30.66 -3.89 37.91
CA ASN A 440 -31.86 -3.05 38.04
C ASN A 440 -31.54 -1.62 38.51
N ALA A 441 -30.55 -1.46 39.41
CA ALA A 441 -30.11 -0.15 39.88
C ALA A 441 -29.36 0.61 38.76
N ALA A 442 -28.51 -0.08 37.99
CA ALA A 442 -27.84 0.48 36.83
C ALA A 442 -28.83 0.95 35.75
N MET A 443 -29.87 0.16 35.45
CA MET A 443 -30.93 0.57 34.52
C MET A 443 -31.72 1.78 35.03
N LYS A 444 -32.09 1.83 36.32
CA LYS A 444 -32.78 2.99 36.91
C LYS A 444 -31.91 4.25 36.88
N LYS A 445 -30.62 4.14 37.20
CA LYS A 445 -29.64 5.23 37.08
C LYS A 445 -29.57 5.78 35.66
N GLN A 446 -29.49 4.90 34.66
CA GLN A 446 -29.49 5.30 33.25
C GLN A 446 -30.81 5.96 32.84
N GLN A 447 -31.95 5.45 33.30
CA GLN A 447 -33.28 6.03 33.04
C GLN A 447 -33.45 7.41 33.65
N GLU A 448 -33.07 7.62 34.91
CA GLU A 448 -33.11 8.95 35.56
C GLU A 448 -32.17 9.94 34.86
N THR A 449 -30.98 9.48 34.47
CA THR A 449 -30.02 10.30 33.70
C THR A 449 -30.58 10.71 32.32
N MET A 450 -31.20 9.78 31.61
CA MET A 450 -31.86 10.06 30.32
C MET A 450 -33.10 10.94 30.47
N ALA A 451 -33.87 10.78 31.55
CA ALA A 451 -35.00 11.64 31.85
C ALA A 451 -34.53 13.08 32.11
N LEU A 452 -33.41 13.27 32.83
CA LEU A 452 -32.81 14.57 33.05
C LEU A 452 -32.37 15.23 31.72
N TYR A 453 -31.66 14.50 30.86
CA TYR A 453 -31.30 14.99 29.52
C TYR A 453 -32.52 15.40 28.69
N LYS A 454 -33.60 14.60 28.74
CA LYS A 454 -34.85 14.88 28.03
C LYS A 454 -35.57 16.12 28.57
N GLN A 455 -35.63 16.30 29.90
CA GLN A 455 -36.26 17.46 30.54
C GLN A 455 -35.50 18.76 30.25
N THR A 456 -34.18 18.69 30.22
CA THR A 456 -33.30 19.85 30.01
C THR A 456 -33.12 20.18 28.52
N GLY A 457 -33.45 19.25 27.63
CA GLY A 457 -33.31 19.40 26.18
C GLY A 457 -31.85 19.29 25.71
N VAL A 458 -30.96 18.76 26.56
CA VAL A 458 -29.55 18.54 26.24
C VAL A 458 -29.38 17.12 25.71
N SER A 459 -28.68 16.97 24.58
CA SER A 459 -28.42 15.65 23.99
C SER A 459 -27.07 15.12 24.47
N PRO A 460 -27.00 13.93 25.10
CA PRO A 460 -25.73 13.31 25.48
C PRO A 460 -24.90 12.88 24.26
N MET A 461 -25.54 12.59 23.12
CA MET A 461 -24.85 12.16 21.90
C MET A 461 -24.25 13.32 21.10
N ALA A 462 -24.68 14.56 21.36
CA ALA A 462 -24.15 15.71 20.65
C ALA A 462 -22.67 16.02 20.98
N GLY A 463 -22.07 15.32 21.95
CA GLY A 463 -20.62 15.38 22.19
C GLY A 463 -19.76 14.54 21.24
N CYS A 464 -20.29 13.45 20.66
CA CYS A 464 -19.54 12.55 19.76
C CYS A 464 -19.84 12.76 18.27
N ILE A 465 -20.88 13.53 17.92
CA ILE A 465 -21.19 13.96 16.55
C ILE A 465 -20.00 14.60 15.81
N PRO A 466 -19.15 15.48 16.41
CA PRO A 466 -18.05 16.06 15.64
C PRO A 466 -17.02 15.01 15.24
N MET A 467 -16.79 14.01 16.09
CA MET A 467 -15.81 12.96 15.80
C MET A 467 -16.25 12.13 14.58
N ILE A 468 -17.54 11.82 14.47
CA ILE A 468 -18.09 11.06 13.34
C ILE A 468 -18.04 11.88 12.05
N ILE A 469 -18.43 13.15 12.10
CA ILE A 469 -18.43 14.02 10.90
C ILE A 469 -17.00 14.37 10.47
N GLN A 470 -16.06 14.48 11.41
CA GLN A 470 -14.66 14.78 11.11
C GLN A 470 -13.88 13.54 10.63
N ALA A 471 -14.31 12.33 11.00
CA ALA A 471 -13.61 11.10 10.65
C ALA A 471 -13.35 10.94 9.14
N PRO A 472 -14.31 11.17 8.22
CA PRO A 472 -14.05 11.09 6.78
C PRO A 472 -12.93 12.04 6.32
N ILE A 473 -12.95 13.29 6.77
CA ILE A 473 -11.91 14.27 6.40
C ILE A 473 -10.55 13.84 6.97
N LEU A 474 -10.55 13.30 8.18
CA LEU A 474 -9.34 12.77 8.81
C LEU A 474 -8.74 11.61 8.03
N PHE A 475 -9.58 10.63 7.66
CA PHE A 475 -9.15 9.46 6.89
C PHE A 475 -8.71 9.84 5.47
N ALA A 476 -9.35 10.83 4.85
CA ALA A 476 -8.98 11.34 3.53
C ALA A 476 -7.55 11.89 3.57
N VAL A 477 -7.25 12.74 4.55
CA VAL A 477 -5.89 13.29 4.75
C VAL A 477 -4.88 12.21 5.13
N PHE A 478 -5.28 11.24 5.96
CA PHE A 478 -4.46 10.09 6.36
C PHE A 478 -4.02 9.24 5.17
N LYS A 479 -4.88 9.07 4.16
CA LYS A 479 -4.56 8.33 2.94
C LYS A 479 -3.87 9.20 1.88
N TYR A 480 -4.21 10.49 1.81
CA TYR A 480 -3.69 11.42 0.81
C TYR A 480 -2.20 11.74 1.02
N PHE A 481 -1.78 12.14 2.23
CA PHE A 481 -0.40 12.59 2.44
C PHE A 481 0.66 11.50 2.18
N PRO A 482 0.52 10.25 2.66
CA PRO A 482 1.51 9.21 2.38
C PRO A 482 1.56 8.78 0.90
N ALA A 483 0.47 9.00 0.15
CA ALA A 483 0.36 8.62 -1.26
C ALA A 483 0.74 9.75 -2.23
N SER A 484 0.83 10.99 -1.76
CA SER A 484 1.03 12.15 -2.62
C SER A 484 2.51 12.34 -2.98
N LEU A 485 2.77 12.30 -4.29
CA LEU A 485 4.09 12.53 -4.88
C LEU A 485 4.65 13.92 -4.57
N GLU A 486 3.79 14.90 -4.33
CA GLU A 486 4.17 16.29 -4.08
C GLU A 486 4.89 16.49 -2.74
N LEU A 487 4.72 15.56 -1.77
CA LEU A 487 5.44 15.62 -0.49
C LEU A 487 6.77 14.87 -0.53
N ARG A 488 6.99 14.03 -1.54
CA ARG A 488 8.17 13.18 -1.65
C ARG A 488 9.43 14.04 -1.78
N HIS A 489 10.43 13.78 -0.94
CA HIS A 489 11.69 14.51 -0.90
C HIS A 489 11.54 16.02 -0.64
N LYS A 490 10.52 16.42 0.11
CA LYS A 490 10.28 17.81 0.48
C LYS A 490 10.39 17.98 1.98
N GLY A 491 11.42 18.71 2.40
CA GLY A 491 11.70 18.95 3.81
C GLY A 491 10.95 20.13 4.40
N PHE A 492 10.78 20.12 5.72
CA PHE A 492 10.29 21.24 6.51
C PHE A 492 10.78 21.18 7.96
N PHE A 493 11.29 22.31 8.46
CA PHE A 493 11.99 22.41 9.74
C PHE A 493 13.13 21.38 9.89
N TRP A 494 12.96 20.35 10.73
CA TRP A 494 13.94 19.28 10.97
C TRP A 494 13.64 18.00 10.19
N ALA A 495 12.48 17.90 9.53
CA ALA A 495 12.18 16.75 8.69
C ALA A 495 12.74 16.99 7.29
N ASP A 496 13.62 16.10 6.84
CA ASP A 496 14.17 16.14 5.49
C ASP A 496 13.15 15.73 4.41
N ASP A 497 12.15 14.93 4.79
CA ASP A 497 11.08 14.44 3.91
C ASP A 497 9.74 14.34 4.64
N LEU A 498 8.74 15.08 4.15
CA LEU A 498 7.37 15.08 4.68
C LEU A 498 6.58 13.81 4.32
N SER A 499 6.99 13.07 3.30
CA SER A 499 6.33 11.83 2.86
C SER A 499 6.75 10.59 3.65
N SER A 500 7.86 10.69 4.38
CA SER A 500 8.41 9.66 5.27
C SER A 500 8.44 10.17 6.73
N TYR A 501 8.86 9.31 7.65
CA TYR A 501 8.99 9.66 9.07
C TYR A 501 10.16 10.63 9.30
N ASP A 502 10.00 11.51 10.29
CA ASP A 502 11.08 12.37 10.78
C ASP A 502 11.92 11.62 11.81
N SER A 503 13.23 11.84 11.85
CA SER A 503 14.07 11.33 12.93
C SER A 503 14.97 12.44 13.43
N ILE A 504 14.97 12.64 14.75
CA ILE A 504 15.94 13.53 15.43
C ILE A 504 17.03 12.71 16.13
N LEU A 505 16.71 11.47 16.52
CA LEU A 505 17.61 10.62 17.26
C LEU A 505 17.36 9.17 16.85
N ASP A 506 18.39 8.57 16.25
CA ASP A 506 18.43 7.14 15.90
C ASP A 506 19.21 6.39 16.98
N PHE A 507 18.63 5.31 17.52
CA PHE A 507 19.21 4.57 18.63
C PHE A 507 20.25 3.52 18.21
N GLY A 508 20.26 3.13 16.92
CA GLY A 508 21.09 2.02 16.41
C GLY A 508 20.62 0.64 16.84
N PHE A 509 19.48 0.53 17.54
CA PHE A 509 18.78 -0.70 17.87
C PHE A 509 17.27 -0.47 17.81
N SER A 510 16.50 -1.48 17.42
CA SER A 510 15.04 -1.38 17.33
C SER A 510 14.40 -1.75 18.67
N ILE A 511 13.61 -0.84 19.22
CA ILE A 511 12.76 -1.09 20.39
C ILE A 511 11.45 -1.71 19.88
N PRO A 512 11.03 -2.89 20.40
CA PRO A 512 9.76 -3.50 20.00
C PRO A 512 8.60 -2.51 20.14
N VAL A 513 7.75 -2.43 19.11
CA VAL A 513 6.57 -1.54 19.01
C VAL A 513 6.89 -0.05 18.79
N TYR A 514 8.06 0.44 19.18
CA TYR A 514 8.42 1.87 19.01
C TYR A 514 9.23 2.14 17.74
N GLY A 515 10.08 1.19 17.33
CA GLY A 515 11.04 1.37 16.25
C GLY A 515 12.43 1.74 16.76
N ASP A 516 13.27 2.17 15.83
CA ASP A 516 14.70 2.44 16.00
C ASP A 516 15.05 3.94 16.12
N HIS A 517 14.06 4.82 16.01
CA HIS A 517 14.24 6.27 16.00
C HIS A 517 13.20 7.01 16.85
N ILE A 518 13.41 8.31 17.06
CA ILE A 518 12.43 9.23 17.67
C ILE A 518 11.98 10.29 16.65
N SER A 519 10.67 10.30 16.38
CA SER A 519 9.99 11.28 15.54
C SER A 519 9.45 12.45 16.36
N LEU A 520 9.98 13.66 16.16
CA LEU A 520 9.59 14.84 16.93
C LEU A 520 8.18 15.31 16.54
N PHE A 521 7.80 15.23 15.26
CA PHE A 521 6.42 15.56 14.88
C PHE A 521 5.41 14.60 15.52
N ALA A 522 5.76 13.31 15.68
CA ALA A 522 4.91 12.37 16.43
C ALA A 522 4.81 12.74 17.92
N ILE A 523 5.90 13.16 18.55
CA ILE A 523 5.89 13.66 19.94
C ILE A 523 5.02 14.92 20.07
N LEU A 524 5.20 15.90 19.19
CA LEU A 524 4.44 17.14 19.20
C LEU A 524 2.95 16.89 18.96
N MET A 525 2.63 15.96 18.06
CA MET A 525 1.26 15.52 17.82
C MET A 525 0.66 14.84 19.06
N ALA A 526 1.38 13.92 19.70
CA ALA A 526 0.93 13.27 20.92
C ALA A 526 0.76 14.26 22.08
N ALA A 527 1.71 15.19 22.26
CA ALA A 527 1.66 16.23 23.27
C ALA A 527 0.48 17.19 23.05
N SER A 528 0.28 17.66 21.83
CA SER A 528 -0.87 18.52 21.48
C SER A 528 -2.20 17.79 21.65
N THR A 529 -2.27 16.51 21.28
CA THR A 529 -3.47 15.66 21.50
C THR A 529 -3.73 15.48 22.99
N LEU A 530 -2.70 15.28 23.81
CA LEU A 530 -2.81 15.15 25.25
C LEU A 530 -3.30 16.46 25.89
N ILE A 531 -2.75 17.61 25.51
CA ILE A 531 -3.20 18.94 25.97
C ILE A 531 -4.66 19.17 25.57
N TYR A 532 -5.02 18.88 24.31
CA TYR A 532 -6.40 18.97 23.83
C TYR A 532 -7.33 18.07 24.65
N THR A 533 -6.92 16.84 24.91
CA THR A 533 -7.68 15.84 25.68
C THR A 533 -7.88 16.26 27.12
N ILE A 534 -6.84 16.79 27.80
CA ILE A 534 -6.93 17.32 29.17
C ILE A 534 -7.91 18.50 29.23
N THR A 535 -7.85 19.39 28.23
CA THR A 535 -8.72 20.56 28.19
C THR A 535 -10.19 20.17 27.97
N ASN A 536 -10.42 19.15 27.13
CA ASN A 536 -11.76 18.64 26.80
C ASN A 536 -12.35 17.73 27.90
N SER A 537 -11.53 16.88 28.53
CA SER A 537 -11.97 15.88 29.54
C SER A 537 -12.62 16.51 30.77
N SER A 538 -12.26 17.76 31.10
CA SER A 538 -12.89 18.54 32.17
C SER A 538 -14.40 18.74 31.95
N GLN A 539 -14.82 18.72 30.69
CA GLN A 539 -16.18 19.04 30.23
C GLN A 539 -17.06 17.79 30.04
N MET A 540 -16.46 16.59 29.99
CA MET A 540 -17.21 15.34 29.85
C MET A 540 -17.85 14.91 31.18
N ALA A 541 -19.14 14.61 31.15
CA ALA A 541 -19.86 14.02 32.28
C ALA A 541 -19.49 12.52 32.38
N GLN A 542 -18.85 12.13 33.48
CA GLN A 542 -18.48 10.72 33.72
C GLN A 542 -19.74 9.91 34.01
N SER A 543 -20.10 9.00 33.10
CA SER A 543 -20.89 7.82 33.43
C SER A 543 -19.92 6.70 33.82
N THR A 544 -19.50 6.66 35.08
CA THR A 544 -18.88 5.45 35.64
C THR A 544 -20.00 4.42 35.84
N GLN A 545 -20.09 3.47 34.90
CA GLN A 545 -20.80 2.21 35.14
C GLN A 545 -19.88 1.26 35.93
N PRO A 546 -20.39 0.50 36.91
CA PRO A 546 -19.60 -0.53 37.58
C PRO A 546 -19.06 -1.52 36.54
N GLY A 547 -17.75 -1.76 36.52
CA GLY A 547 -17.10 -2.73 35.63
C GLY A 547 -16.43 -2.16 34.37
N MET A 548 -16.57 -0.87 34.05
CA MET A 548 -15.85 -0.23 32.93
C MET A 548 -14.62 0.53 33.44
N PRO A 549 -13.45 0.42 32.78
CA PRO A 549 -12.25 1.16 33.14
C PRO A 549 -12.51 2.67 33.17
N ASN A 550 -11.76 3.42 33.98
CA ASN A 550 -11.90 4.86 34.03
C ASN A 550 -11.58 5.47 32.65
N MET A 551 -12.62 5.90 31.92
CA MET A 551 -12.50 6.46 30.57
C MET A 551 -11.48 7.60 30.48
N LYS A 552 -11.26 8.36 31.57
CA LYS A 552 -10.21 9.39 31.62
C LYS A 552 -8.80 8.80 31.48
N VAL A 553 -8.54 7.65 32.10
CA VAL A 553 -7.23 6.98 32.02
C VAL A 553 -6.99 6.50 30.60
N ILE A 554 -8.00 5.86 29.98
CA ILE A 554 -7.91 5.45 28.57
C ILE A 554 -7.67 6.66 27.68
N MET A 555 -8.43 7.75 27.84
CA MET A 555 -8.27 8.97 27.03
C MET A 555 -6.88 9.60 27.16
N TYR A 556 -6.25 9.57 28.34
CA TYR A 556 -4.88 10.09 28.52
C TYR A 556 -3.79 9.12 28.06
N MET A 557 -4.08 7.82 28.05
CA MET A 557 -3.17 6.80 27.53
C MET A 557 -3.18 6.73 26.01
N MET A 558 -4.31 7.04 25.35
CA MET A 558 -4.45 6.98 23.89
C MET A 558 -3.40 7.83 23.14
N PRO A 559 -3.14 9.11 23.48
CA PRO A 559 -2.07 9.88 22.82
C PRO A 559 -0.69 9.27 22.99
N ILE A 560 -0.41 8.64 24.13
CA ILE A 560 0.86 7.96 24.40
C ILE A 560 0.96 6.71 23.51
N PHE A 561 -0.11 5.92 23.42
CA PHE A 561 -0.16 4.77 22.51
C PHE A 561 -0.01 5.18 21.03
N LEU A 562 -0.70 6.24 20.62
CA LEU A 562 -0.59 6.78 19.27
C LEU A 562 0.82 7.23 18.93
N LEU A 563 1.61 7.70 19.91
CA LEU A 563 3.00 8.05 19.71
C LEU A 563 3.81 6.84 19.20
N PHE A 564 3.63 5.64 19.77
CA PHE A 564 4.30 4.42 19.30
C PHE A 564 3.90 4.06 17.87
N VAL A 565 2.62 4.22 17.53
CA VAL A 565 2.11 3.89 16.20
C VAL A 565 2.59 4.90 15.15
N PHE A 566 2.50 6.19 15.44
CA PHE A 566 2.79 7.27 14.49
C PHE A 566 4.28 7.61 14.38
N ASN A 567 5.14 6.99 15.19
CA ASN A 567 6.58 7.20 15.11
C ASN A 567 7.10 6.85 13.69
N SER A 568 6.65 5.72 13.13
CA SER A 568 7.03 5.26 11.79
C SER A 568 6.15 5.79 10.65
N TYR A 569 5.25 6.75 10.91
CA TYR A 569 4.36 7.31 9.88
C TYR A 569 4.91 8.59 9.26
N SER A 570 4.36 8.98 8.10
CA SER A 570 4.66 10.23 7.41
C SER A 570 4.64 11.44 8.36
N SER A 571 5.74 12.19 8.37
CA SER A 571 5.92 13.38 9.19
C SER A 571 4.99 14.52 8.78
N GLY A 572 4.64 14.64 7.49
CA GLY A 572 3.63 15.59 6.99
C GLY A 572 2.24 15.33 7.57
N LEU A 573 1.86 14.06 7.71
CA LEU A 573 0.64 13.68 8.41
C LEU A 573 0.71 14.08 9.90
N CYS A 574 1.80 13.74 10.60
CA CYS A 574 1.99 14.12 12.01
C CYS A 574 1.93 15.63 12.22
N PHE A 575 2.54 16.41 11.32
CA PHE A 575 2.51 17.87 11.34
C PHE A 575 1.09 18.43 11.12
N TYR A 576 0.33 17.89 10.17
CA TYR A 576 -1.08 18.25 9.97
C TYR A 576 -1.91 18.05 11.24
N TYR A 577 -1.75 16.90 11.91
CA TYR A 577 -2.45 16.63 13.18
C TYR A 577 -2.03 17.60 14.28
N PHE A 578 -0.74 17.90 14.39
CA PHE A 578 -0.23 18.89 15.34
C PHE A 578 -0.87 20.27 15.13
N CYS A 579 -0.82 20.81 13.91
CA CYS A 579 -1.48 22.07 13.56
C CYS A 579 -2.99 22.01 13.82
N GLY A 580 -3.63 20.90 13.48
CA GLY A 580 -5.06 20.69 13.67
C GLY A 580 -5.48 20.67 15.13
N ASN A 581 -4.66 20.09 16.01
CA ASN A 581 -4.85 20.09 17.46
C ASN A 581 -4.65 21.49 18.05
N LEU A 582 -3.63 22.22 17.62
CA LEU A 582 -3.42 23.61 18.03
C LEU A 582 -4.62 24.49 17.64
N MET A 583 -5.13 24.34 16.42
CA MET A 583 -6.31 25.06 15.96
C MET A 583 -7.55 24.68 16.77
N ASN A 584 -7.74 23.39 17.09
CA ASN A 584 -8.82 22.95 17.97
C ASN A 584 -8.73 23.57 19.37
N ILE A 585 -7.53 23.64 19.95
CA ILE A 585 -7.28 24.29 21.25
C ILE A 585 -7.60 25.79 21.15
N GLY A 586 -7.16 26.47 20.10
CA GLY A 586 -7.42 27.89 19.85
C GLY A 586 -8.91 28.20 19.69
N ILE A 587 -9.63 27.42 18.85
CA ILE A 587 -11.07 27.52 18.66
C ILE A 587 -11.80 27.29 19.99
N MET A 588 -11.44 26.24 20.73
CA MET A 588 -12.05 25.94 22.03
C MET A 588 -11.84 27.08 23.03
N TRP A 589 -10.61 27.59 23.13
CA TRP A 589 -10.26 28.71 24.00
C TRP A 589 -11.06 29.97 23.63
N GLY A 590 -11.14 30.30 22.34
CA GLY A 590 -11.91 31.44 21.84
C GLY A 590 -13.41 31.29 22.15
N ILE A 591 -13.99 30.12 21.88
CA ILE A 591 -15.41 29.86 22.16
C ILE A 591 -15.71 29.95 23.67
N LYS A 592 -14.86 29.35 24.51
CA LYS A 592 -15.05 29.35 25.96
C LYS A 592 -14.99 30.77 26.55
N ASN A 593 -14.06 31.59 26.09
CA ASN A 593 -13.82 32.91 26.68
C ASN A 593 -14.75 33.99 26.10
N TYR A 594 -15.11 33.91 24.82
CA TYR A 594 -15.84 34.98 24.13
C TYR A 594 -17.30 34.65 23.78
N LEU A 595 -17.67 33.37 23.61
CA LEU A 595 -18.99 32.99 23.08
C LEU A 595 -19.89 32.27 24.08
N ILE A 596 -19.33 31.64 25.12
CA ILE A 596 -20.10 30.84 26.08
C ILE A 596 -20.33 31.63 27.37
N ASP A 597 -21.59 32.01 27.60
CA ASP A 597 -22.05 32.56 28.88
C ASP A 597 -22.78 31.45 29.67
N GLU A 598 -22.12 30.91 30.70
CA GLU A 598 -22.65 29.83 31.53
C GLU A 598 -23.98 30.22 32.22
N ASN A 599 -24.19 31.50 32.52
CA ASN A 599 -25.43 31.97 33.16
C ASN A 599 -26.61 31.96 32.19
N LYS A 600 -26.40 32.41 30.95
CA LYS A 600 -27.42 32.31 29.89
C LYS A 600 -27.78 30.85 29.62
N ILE A 601 -26.81 29.94 29.64
CA ILE A 601 -27.04 28.51 29.45
C ILE A 601 -27.87 27.92 30.62
N ARG A 602 -27.56 28.28 31.87
CA ARG A 602 -28.36 27.85 33.04
C ARG A 602 -29.82 28.31 32.95
N LEU A 603 -30.05 29.58 32.64
CA LEU A 603 -31.39 30.14 32.46
C LEU A 603 -32.16 29.45 31.32
N GLN A 604 -31.47 29.11 30.22
CA GLN A 604 -32.06 28.35 29.13
C GLN A 604 -32.44 26.92 29.54
N ILE A 605 -31.62 26.26 30.36
CA ILE A 605 -31.92 24.92 30.87
C ILE A 605 -33.09 24.95 31.87
N GLU A 606 -33.13 25.93 32.77
CA GLU A 606 -34.24 26.09 33.73
C GLU A 606 -35.56 26.43 33.05
N SER A 607 -35.55 27.31 32.06
CA SER A 607 -36.74 27.59 31.25
C SER A 607 -37.20 26.37 30.44
N ASN A 608 -36.26 25.55 29.94
CA ASN A 608 -36.60 24.29 29.28
C ASN A 608 -37.19 23.25 30.23
N LYS A 609 -36.70 23.15 31.47
CA LYS A 609 -37.31 22.31 32.51
C LYS A 609 -38.74 22.73 32.83
N LYS A 610 -39.03 24.04 32.81
CA LYS A 610 -40.38 24.60 33.04
C LYS A 610 -41.33 24.35 31.85
N LYS A 611 -40.82 24.19 30.62
CA LYS A 611 -41.62 23.90 29.43
C LYS A 611 -41.94 22.40 29.32
N LYS A 612 -43.22 22.01 29.49
CA LYS A 612 -43.68 20.65 29.15
C LYS A 612 -43.54 20.41 27.64
N LYS A 613 -42.47 19.74 27.20
CA LYS A 613 -42.32 19.30 25.80
C LYS A 613 -43.35 18.22 25.46
N LYS A 614 -44.12 18.40 24.37
CA LYS A 614 -44.97 17.36 23.80
C LYS A 614 -44.10 16.18 23.35
N LYS A 615 -44.49 14.95 23.72
CA LYS A 615 -43.76 13.73 23.33
C LYS A 615 -43.84 13.52 21.82
N SER A 616 -42.74 13.15 21.17
CA SER A 616 -42.73 12.75 19.75
C SER A 616 -43.51 11.45 19.55
N ARG A 617 -44.16 11.26 18.39
CA ARG A 617 -44.91 10.03 18.03
C ARG A 617 -44.07 8.76 18.17
N PHE A 618 -42.78 8.82 17.84
CA PHE A 618 -41.85 7.70 18.02
C PHE A 618 -41.64 7.35 19.50
N GLN A 619 -41.55 8.36 20.37
CA GLN A 619 -41.41 8.14 21.83
C GLN A 619 -42.69 7.59 22.46
N GLN A 620 -43.87 7.96 21.96
CA GLN A 620 -45.14 7.38 22.41
C GLN A 620 -45.21 5.89 22.08
N ARG A 621 -44.82 5.50 20.86
CA ARG A 621 -44.75 4.09 20.44
C ARG A 621 -43.75 3.28 21.26
N LEU A 622 -42.55 3.81 21.53
CA LEU A 622 -41.55 3.15 22.38
C LEU A 622 -42.05 2.95 23.82
N GLU A 623 -42.75 3.93 24.40
CA GLU A 623 -43.37 3.79 25.72
C GLU A 623 -44.52 2.77 25.74
N GLU A 624 -45.34 2.71 24.69
CA GLU A 624 -46.38 1.69 24.54
C GLU A 624 -45.79 0.29 24.44
N VAL A 625 -44.76 0.10 23.63
CA VAL A 625 -44.03 -1.18 23.50
C VAL A 625 -43.40 -1.59 24.84
N ALA A 626 -42.75 -0.66 25.54
CA ALA A 626 -42.17 -0.93 26.86
C ALA A 626 -43.23 -1.28 27.92
N LYS A 627 -44.38 -0.59 27.91
CA LYS A 627 -45.52 -0.89 28.79
C LYS A 627 -46.16 -2.24 28.47
N GLN A 628 -46.26 -2.60 27.19
CA GLN A 628 -46.74 -3.92 26.77
C GLN A 628 -45.80 -5.04 27.23
N GLN A 629 -44.48 -4.85 27.13
CA GLN A 629 -43.49 -5.80 27.64
C GLN A 629 -43.52 -5.93 29.18
N GLN A 630 -43.75 -4.83 29.92
CA GLN A 630 -43.93 -4.89 31.37
C GLN A 630 -45.24 -5.58 31.78
N LYS A 631 -46.32 -5.41 31.01
CA LYS A 631 -47.59 -6.13 31.21
C LYS A 631 -47.50 -7.63 30.90
N LYS A 632 -46.60 -8.04 29.99
CA LYS A 632 -46.31 -9.46 29.72
C LYS A 632 -45.38 -10.14 30.73
N ARG A 633 -44.71 -9.36 31.59
CA ARG A 633 -43.77 -9.84 32.63
C ARG A 633 -44.38 -9.85 34.04
N ARG A 634 -45.57 -9.25 34.21
CA ARG A 634 -46.42 -9.40 35.39
C ARG A 634 -47.46 -10.45 35.08
#